data_AF-A0A919ZWF8-F1
#
_entry.id   AF-A0A919ZWF8-F1
#
_cell.length_a   1.000
_cell.length_b   1.000
_cell.length_c   1.000
_cell.angle_alpha   90.00
_cell.angle_beta   90.00
_cell.angle_gamma   90.00
#
_symmetry.space_group_name_H-M   'P 1'
#
loop_
_entity.id
_entity.type
_entity.pdbx_description
1 polymer ?
#
loop_
_entity_poly.entity_id
_entity_poly.type
_entity_poly.pdbx_seq_one_letter_code
_entity_poly.pdbx_strand_id
1 'polypeptide(L)'
;MKIKIDNKIPYINYFTEGLNIDIDLFDDQSFKLDSLSEDSIVVIRSTYKTHGLEAPEFLKLLCSVSAGEDHVDKDHLDKNLLIIVFFRSQLLCSC
;
A
#
# COMPACT_ATOMS: atom_id res chain seq x y z
N MET A 1 3.90 5.40 -14.67
CA MET A 1 3.10 4.99 -13.49
C MET A 1 3.93 4.02 -12.70
N LYS A 2 4.17 4.32 -11.43
CA LYS A 2 5.07 3.56 -10.57
C LYS A 2 4.28 2.87 -9.46
N ILE A 3 4.68 1.66 -9.07
CA ILE A 3 4.06 0.97 -7.93
C ILE A 3 5.02 1.01 -6.77
N LYS A 4 4.63 1.67 -5.68
CA LYS A 4 5.39 1.71 -4.43
C LYS A 4 4.80 0.71 -3.46
N ILE A 5 5.62 -0.16 -2.88
CA ILE A 5 5.14 -1.24 -1.99
C ILE A 5 5.96 -1.30 -0.71
N ASP A 6 5.29 -1.43 0.44
CA ASP A 6 5.94 -1.70 1.72
C ASP A 6 6.72 -3.02 1.66
N ASN A 7 8.04 -2.93 1.87
CA ASN A 7 8.98 -4.05 1.77
C ASN A 7 8.80 -5.12 2.85
N LYS A 8 8.05 -4.82 3.92
CA LYS A 8 7.74 -5.76 5.00
C LYS A 8 6.43 -6.54 4.73
N ILE A 9 5.81 -6.39 3.55
CA ILE A 9 4.71 -7.26 3.13
C ILE A 9 5.28 -8.67 2.85
N PRO A 10 4.77 -9.72 3.50
CA PRO A 10 5.26 -11.08 3.29
C PRO A 10 5.17 -11.51 1.83
N TYR A 11 6.20 -12.23 1.36
CA TYR A 11 6.29 -12.78 0.00
C TYR A 11 6.24 -11.75 -1.13
N ILE A 12 6.41 -10.45 -0.84
CA ILE A 12 6.24 -9.43 -1.88
C ILE A 12 7.20 -9.65 -3.05
N ASN A 13 8.46 -10.00 -2.78
CA ASN A 13 9.43 -10.29 -3.83
C ASN A 13 8.98 -11.44 -4.74
N TYR A 14 8.33 -12.47 -4.19
CA TYR A 14 7.82 -13.60 -4.98
C TYR A 14 6.61 -13.19 -5.83
N PHE A 15 5.75 -12.31 -5.32
CA PHE A 15 4.61 -11.78 -6.08
C PHE A 15 5.02 -10.80 -7.18
N THR A 16 6.12 -10.08 -6.98
CA THR A 16 6.63 -9.10 -7.94
C THR A 16 7.64 -9.68 -8.93
N GLU A 17 8.19 -10.86 -8.62
CA GLU A 17 9.09 -11.60 -9.51
C GLU A 17 8.39 -11.93 -10.84
N GLY A 18 8.97 -11.45 -11.95
CA GLY A 18 8.45 -11.67 -13.30
C GLY A 18 7.37 -10.68 -13.74
N LEU A 19 6.93 -9.76 -12.89
CA LEU A 19 6.12 -8.62 -13.34
C LEU A 19 7.02 -7.62 -14.08
N ASN A 20 6.73 -7.34 -15.34
CA ASN A 20 7.42 -6.28 -16.10
C ASN A 20 6.84 -4.89 -15.77
N ILE A 21 6.86 -4.53 -14.49
CA ILE A 21 6.30 -3.29 -13.94
C ILE A 21 7.37 -2.61 -13.08
N ASP A 22 7.44 -1.28 -13.15
CA ASP A 22 8.34 -0.49 -12.31
C ASP A 22 7.84 -0.46 -10.85
N ILE A 23 8.45 -1.30 -10.02
CA ILE A 23 8.10 -1.52 -8.62
C ILE A 23 9.23 -1.01 -7.73
N ASP A 24 8.88 -0.17 -6.76
CA ASP A 24 9.79 0.45 -5.82
C ASP A 24 9.40 0.06 -4.40
N LEU A 25 10.30 -0.63 -3.71
CA LEU A 25 10.06 -1.12 -2.37
C LEU A 25 10.50 -0.07 -1.35
N PHE A 26 9.65 0.24 -0.38
CA PHE A 26 9.93 1.24 0.65
C PHE A 26 9.75 0.69 2.06
N ASP A 27 10.35 1.37 3.05
CA ASP A 27 10.08 1.12 4.48
C ASP A 27 9.05 2.12 4.99
N ASP A 28 8.00 1.61 5.63
CA ASP A 28 6.87 2.37 6.17
C ASP A 28 7.27 3.49 7.15
N GLN A 29 8.41 3.37 7.84
CA GLN A 29 8.91 4.38 8.77
C GLN A 29 9.55 5.59 8.06
N SER A 30 9.95 5.43 6.80
CA SER A 30 10.70 6.43 6.03
C SER A 30 9.89 7.05 4.90
N PHE A 31 8.88 6.33 4.40
CA PHE A 31 8.07 6.77 3.27
C PHE A 31 7.02 7.79 3.68
N LYS A 32 6.92 8.89 2.94
CA LYS A 32 5.86 9.88 3.12
C LYS A 32 5.04 10.01 1.86
N LEU A 33 3.71 9.97 2.01
CA LEU A 33 2.79 10.05 0.88
C LEU A 33 2.94 11.38 0.13
N ASP A 34 3.16 12.48 0.84
CA ASP A 34 3.38 13.83 0.29
C ASP A 34 4.64 13.98 -0.58
N SER A 35 5.57 13.02 -0.51
CA SER A 35 6.82 13.03 -1.29
C SER A 35 6.67 12.51 -2.72
N LEU A 36 5.46 12.08 -3.11
CA LEU A 36 5.17 11.61 -4.46
C LEU A 36 5.29 12.76 -5.48
N SER A 37 6.08 12.54 -6.52
CA SER A 37 6.29 13.49 -7.63
C SER A 37 5.84 12.96 -8.99
N GLU A 38 5.31 11.73 -9.04
CA GLU A 38 4.86 11.07 -10.26
C GLU A 38 3.69 10.14 -9.99
N ASP A 39 2.88 9.89 -11.01
CA ASP A 39 1.68 9.04 -10.93
C ASP A 39 2.01 7.66 -10.35
N SER A 40 1.48 7.40 -9.15
CA SER A 40 1.87 6.26 -8.32
C SER A 40 0.68 5.50 -7.75
N ILE A 41 0.85 4.18 -7.66
CA ILE A 41 0.04 3.28 -6.85
C ILE A 41 0.85 2.94 -5.61
N VAL A 42 0.26 3.06 -4.43
CA VAL A 42 0.96 2.80 -3.16
C VAL A 42 0.28 1.66 -2.43
N VAL A 43 1.06 0.68 -2.01
CA VAL A 43 0.61 -0.48 -1.24
C VAL A 43 1.24 -0.45 0.16
N ILE A 44 0.41 -0.32 1.19
CA ILE A 44 0.81 -0.17 2.59
C ILE A 44 0.31 -1.31 3.47
N ARG A 45 0.94 -1.49 4.64
CA ARG A 45 0.39 -2.31 5.74
C ARG A 45 -0.37 -1.44 6.75
N SER A 46 -1.01 -2.08 7.73
CA SER A 46 -1.72 -1.40 8.81
C SER A 46 -0.84 -0.54 9.73
N THR A 47 0.48 -0.74 9.69
CA THR A 47 1.44 0.06 10.44
C THR A 47 1.62 1.47 9.87
N TYR A 48 1.24 1.68 8.61
CA TYR A 48 1.28 2.99 7.97
C TYR A 48 0.03 3.80 8.30
N LYS A 49 0.19 4.87 9.09
CA LYS A 49 -0.91 5.74 9.50
C LYS A 49 -1.18 6.79 8.43
N THR A 50 -2.40 6.82 7.89
CA THR A 50 -2.79 7.82 6.89
C THR A 50 -3.61 8.97 7.48
N HIS A 51 -3.93 8.92 8.78
CA HIS A 51 -4.72 9.93 9.46
C HIS A 51 -4.05 11.31 9.40
N GLY A 52 -4.77 12.31 8.91
CA GLY A 52 -4.27 13.68 8.77
C GLY A 52 -3.24 13.86 7.64
N LEU A 53 -3.05 12.88 6.75
CA LEU A 53 -2.28 13.06 5.53
C LEU A 53 -3.20 13.49 4.39
N GLU A 54 -2.77 14.49 3.63
CA GLU A 54 -3.42 14.83 2.38
C GLU A 54 -2.98 13.86 1.28
N ALA A 55 -3.94 13.37 0.49
CA ALA A 55 -3.64 12.57 -0.69
C ALA A 55 -3.09 13.50 -1.80
N PRO A 56 -1.81 13.34 -2.23
CA PRO A 56 -1.28 14.16 -3.30
C PRO A 56 -1.94 13.78 -4.64
N GLU A 57 -1.99 14.74 -5.58
CA GLU A 57 -2.61 14.56 -6.90
C GLU A 57 -2.01 13.39 -7.72
N PHE A 58 -0.74 13.09 -7.46
CA PHE A 58 -0.01 12.00 -8.10
C PHE A 58 -0.38 10.61 -7.58
N LEU A 59 -1.05 10.53 -6.43
CA LEU A 59 -1.52 9.26 -5.92
C LEU A 59 -2.78 8.84 -6.69
N LYS A 60 -2.66 7.76 -7.47
CA LYS A 60 -3.78 7.22 -8.26
C LYS A 60 -4.54 6.12 -7.55
N LEU A 61 -3.86 5.38 -6.68
CA LEU A 61 -4.47 4.33 -5.88
C LEU A 61 -3.68 4.09 -4.60
N LEU A 62 -4.38 3.95 -3.47
CA LEU A 62 -3.81 3.48 -2.22
C LEU A 62 -4.45 2.13 -1.88
N CYS A 63 -3.62 1.13 -1.63
CA CYS A 63 -4.03 -0.21 -1.25
C CYS A 63 -3.49 -0.52 0.14
N SER A 64 -4.33 -1.06 1.02
CA SER A 64 -3.89 -1.57 2.31
C SER A 64 -3.97 -3.09 2.34
N VAL A 65 -2.88 -3.73 2.78
CA VAL A 65 -2.79 -5.17 3.04
C VAL A 65 -2.88 -5.38 4.54
N SER A 66 -4.10 -5.57 5.04
CA SER A 66 -4.38 -5.78 6.47
C SER A 66 -5.75 -6.44 6.68
N ALA A 67 -6.00 -6.90 7.91
CA ALA A 67 -7.26 -7.55 8.29
C ALA A 67 -8.32 -6.58 8.82
N GLY A 68 -7.94 -5.35 9.16
CA GLY A 68 -8.83 -4.29 9.66
C GLY A 68 -8.48 -2.96 8.99
N GLU A 69 -9.41 -2.02 8.97
CA GLU A 69 -9.32 -0.81 8.14
C GLU A 69 -9.17 0.47 8.98
N ASP A 70 -9.05 0.32 10.30
CA ASP A 70 -9.11 1.40 11.30
C ASP A 70 -7.99 2.43 11.18
N HIS A 71 -6.91 2.13 10.45
CA HIS A 71 -5.76 3.04 10.25
C HIS A 71 -5.90 3.92 8.99
N VAL A 72 -6.92 3.69 8.16
CA VAL A 72 -7.19 4.45 6.93
C VAL A 72 -8.29 5.48 7.16
N ASP A 73 -7.95 6.76 6.97
CA ASP A 73 -8.91 7.87 7.03
C ASP A 73 -9.74 7.97 5.74
N LYS A 74 -10.88 7.28 5.72
CA LYS A 74 -11.76 7.20 4.54
C LYS A 74 -12.50 8.51 4.26
N ASP A 75 -12.79 9.28 5.30
CA ASP A 75 -13.58 10.52 5.19
C ASP A 75 -12.75 11.64 4.54
N HIS A 76 -11.43 11.60 4.68
CA HIS A 76 -10.51 12.55 4.03
C HIS A 76 -9.99 12.11 2.65
N LEU A 77 -10.11 10.82 2.29
CA LEU A 77 -9.53 10.27 1.06
C LEU A 77 -10.46 10.26 -0.16
N ASP A 78 -11.58 10.98 -0.11
CA ASP A 78 -12.65 10.80 -1.08
C ASP A 78 -12.42 11.56 -2.40
N LYS A 79 -11.94 10.81 -3.41
CA LYS A 79 -12.49 10.85 -4.78
C LYS A 79 -12.07 9.72 -5.73
N ASN A 80 -11.06 8.87 -5.42
CA ASN A 80 -10.68 7.76 -6.33
C ASN A 80 -9.89 6.61 -5.68
N LEU A 81 -9.83 6.49 -4.35
CA LEU A 81 -8.56 6.08 -3.76
C LEU A 81 -8.59 5.06 -2.60
N LEU A 82 -9.33 3.95 -2.73
CA LEU A 82 -9.12 2.80 -1.85
C LEU A 82 -9.65 1.50 -2.45
N ILE A 83 -8.75 0.60 -2.89
CA ILE A 83 -9.10 -0.83 -3.08
C ILE A 83 -8.38 -1.61 -1.99
N ILE A 84 -9.18 -2.15 -1.07
CA ILE A 84 -8.73 -2.96 0.05
C ILE A 84 -8.66 -4.41 -0.44
N VAL A 85 -7.45 -4.98 -0.51
CA VAL A 85 -7.26 -6.36 -0.94
C VAL A 85 -6.81 -7.20 0.25
N PHE A 86 -7.72 -8.05 0.71
CA PHE A 86 -7.46 -9.06 1.74
C PHE A 86 -6.67 -10.23 1.14
N PHE A 87 -5.36 -10.29 1.37
CA PHE A 87 -4.64 -11.56 1.26
C PHE A 87 -4.72 -12.29 2.59
N ARG A 88 -5.78 -13.07 2.80
CA ARG A 88 -5.77 -14.11 3.83
C ARG A 88 -4.79 -15.19 3.33
N SER A 89 -3.53 -15.14 3.74
CA SER A 89 -2.70 -16.34 3.71
C SER A 89 -3.24 -17.28 4.81
N GLN A 90 -4.35 -17.97 4.53
CA GLN A 90 -4.57 -19.27 5.14
C GLN A 90 -3.53 -20.22 4.53
N LEU A 91 -2.26 -20.06 4.91
CA LEU A 91 -1.40 -21.22 4.99
C LEU A 91 -1.88 -21.98 6.21
N LEU A 92 -2.54 -23.10 5.93
CA LEU A 92 -2.78 -24.18 6.86
C LEU A 92 -1.49 -24.50 7.64
N CYS A 93 -1.33 -23.95 8.84
CA CYS A 93 -0.58 -24.63 9.89
C CYS A 93 -1.58 -25.46 10.68
N SER A 94 -1.92 -26.62 10.14
CA SER A 94 -2.38 -27.75 10.95
C SER A 94 -1.12 -28.40 11.51
N CYS A 95 -0.78 -28.06 12.75
CA CYS A 95 0.04 -28.91 13.62
C CYS A 95 -0.86 -29.44 14.72
#